data_AF-A0A061D2S2-F1
#
_entry.id   AF-A0A061D2S2-F1
#
_cell.length_a   1.000
_cell.length_b   1.000
_cell.length_c   1.000
_cell.angle_alpha   90.00
_cell.angle_beta   90.00
_cell.angle_gamma   90.00
#
_symmetry.space_group_name_H-M   'P 1'
#
loop_
_entity.id
_entity.type
_entity.pdbx_description
1 polymer ?
#
loop_
_entity_poly.entity_id
_entity_poly.type
_entity_poly.pdbx_seq_one_letter_code
_entity_poly.pdbx_strand_id
1 'polypeptide(L)'
;MATAEASKRDPYDEAENTVRKNIRRLIVLQSQVMEELSTLPKHTRVCATTKGAELLTVCAGIESDITELQKVIDTIRKNEKKYRISAKVIASRQTTIDEFRSKLKSVRDRNEANDNEVANAASSPPSNLGNSLVEHQLQTQKDLLEQQDVQLSVLTTSAQSLQNNALAINTEVTTQNELLRSVDEGFADTQLRLNAFSKRMAVFLDTNNPSLLRLVIMLFSIAVILLMVIIVF
;
A
#
# COMPACT_ATOMS: atom_id res chain seq x y z
N MET A 1 37.89 -3.07 9.54
CA MET A 1 36.95 -4.05 10.09
C MET A 1 36.07 -3.31 11.10
N ALA A 2 34.99 -2.71 10.59
CA ALA A 2 34.03 -1.95 11.39
C ALA A 2 32.64 -2.19 10.78
N THR A 3 31.78 -2.72 11.62
CA THR A 3 30.38 -3.09 11.40
C THR A 3 29.53 -1.88 11.06
N ALA A 4 28.94 -1.84 9.87
CA ALA A 4 27.93 -0.87 9.50
C ALA A 4 26.63 -1.61 9.14
N GLU A 5 25.73 -1.60 10.12
CA GLU A 5 24.28 -1.66 10.00
C GLU A 5 23.68 -2.85 9.23
N ALA A 6 23.28 -3.85 10.03
CA ALA A 6 22.07 -4.62 9.74
C ALA A 6 20.90 -3.63 9.55
N SER A 7 20.67 -3.22 8.30
CA SER A 7 19.50 -2.47 7.87
C SER A 7 18.28 -3.23 8.39
N LYS A 8 17.61 -2.63 9.38
CA LYS A 8 16.47 -3.19 10.09
C LYS A 8 15.38 -3.46 9.05
N ARG A 9 15.20 -4.74 8.67
CA ARG A 9 14.19 -5.18 7.68
C ARG A 9 12.85 -4.52 7.99
N ASP A 10 12.23 -3.92 6.98
CA ASP A 10 10.92 -3.31 7.14
C ASP A 10 9.93 -4.40 7.62
N PRO A 11 9.22 -4.20 8.73
CA PRO A 11 8.22 -5.16 9.23
C PRO A 11 7.13 -5.45 8.20
N TYR A 12 6.83 -4.52 7.29
CA TYR A 12 5.95 -4.76 6.16
C TYR A 12 6.51 -5.86 5.23
N ASP A 13 7.80 -5.80 4.90
CA ASP A 13 8.44 -6.74 3.99
C ASP A 13 8.56 -8.14 4.62
N GLU A 14 8.65 -8.22 5.95
CA GLU A 14 8.61 -9.47 6.71
C GLU A 14 7.21 -10.11 6.71
N ALA A 15 6.17 -9.31 6.94
CA ALA A 15 4.79 -9.75 6.85
C ALA A 15 4.44 -10.20 5.41
N GLU A 16 4.86 -9.46 4.40
CA GLU A 16 4.71 -9.82 2.98
C GLU A 16 5.39 -11.16 2.66
N ASN A 17 6.59 -11.39 3.19
CA ASN A 17 7.29 -12.67 3.03
C ASN A 17 6.56 -13.83 3.73
N THR A 18 5.89 -13.57 4.85
CA THR A 18 5.07 -14.57 5.54
C THR A 18 3.86 -14.95 4.70
N VAL A 19 3.15 -13.96 4.15
CA VAL A 19 2.05 -14.19 3.20
C VAL A 19 2.52 -14.98 1.99
N ARG A 20 3.68 -14.64 1.43
CA ARG A 20 4.29 -15.36 0.30
C ARG A 20 4.59 -16.83 0.64
N LYS A 21 5.11 -17.11 1.84
CA LYS A 21 5.33 -18.49 2.32
C LYS A 21 4.00 -19.24 2.49
N ASN A 22 2.99 -18.59 3.05
CA ASN A 22 1.68 -19.19 3.25
C ASN A 22 1.00 -19.50 1.91
N ILE A 23 1.14 -18.63 0.89
CA ILE A 23 0.68 -18.90 -0.48
C ILE A 23 1.40 -20.10 -1.11
N ARG A 24 2.71 -20.26 -0.87
CA ARG A 24 3.44 -21.46 -1.34
C ARG A 24 2.88 -22.73 -0.68
N ARG A 25 2.69 -22.69 0.65
CA ARG A 25 2.08 -23.79 1.40
C ARG A 25 0.66 -24.08 0.90
N LEU A 26 -0.12 -23.04 0.57
CA LEU A 26 -1.47 -23.17 0.04
C LEU A 26 -1.51 -23.92 -1.29
N ILE A 27 -0.58 -23.61 -2.20
CA ILE A 27 -0.48 -24.28 -3.50
C ILE A 27 -0.15 -25.77 -3.33
N VAL A 28 0.80 -26.09 -2.44
CA VAL A 28 1.17 -27.47 -2.14
C VAL A 28 0.03 -28.23 -1.44
N LEU A 29 -0.68 -27.57 -0.52
CA LEU A 29 -1.88 -28.15 0.09
C LEU A 29 -2.96 -28.43 -0.95
N GLN A 30 -3.14 -27.52 -1.93
CA GLN A 30 -4.12 -27.70 -2.99
C GLN A 30 -3.83 -28.95 -3.85
N SER A 31 -2.56 -29.20 -4.20
CA SER A 31 -2.22 -30.40 -4.96
C SER A 31 -2.44 -31.67 -4.14
N GLN A 32 -2.07 -31.66 -2.85
CA GLN A 32 -2.28 -32.79 -1.95
C GLN A 32 -3.78 -33.10 -1.74
N VAL A 33 -4.62 -32.07 -1.64
CA VAL A 33 -6.08 -32.21 -1.52
C VAL A 33 -6.65 -32.84 -2.78
N MET A 34 -6.19 -32.42 -3.95
CA MET A 34 -6.67 -32.95 -5.22
C MET A 34 -6.21 -34.40 -5.45
N GLU A 35 -4.99 -34.74 -5.03
CA GLU A 35 -4.48 -36.11 -5.02
C GLU A 35 -5.31 -36.99 -4.08
N GLU A 36 -5.61 -36.52 -2.86
CA GLU A 36 -6.49 -37.26 -1.93
C GLU A 36 -7.89 -37.44 -2.51
N LEU A 37 -8.46 -36.41 -3.12
CA LEU A 37 -9.77 -36.49 -3.80
C LEU A 37 -9.78 -37.52 -4.94
N SER A 38 -8.65 -37.71 -5.64
CA SER A 38 -8.55 -38.73 -6.70
C SER A 38 -8.60 -40.16 -6.16
N THR A 39 -8.19 -40.38 -4.92
CA THR A 39 -8.18 -41.69 -4.25
C THR A 39 -9.46 -41.99 -3.46
N LEU A 40 -10.28 -40.97 -3.21
CA LEU A 40 -11.50 -41.03 -2.41
C LEU A 40 -12.76 -41.13 -3.29
N PRO A 41 -13.91 -41.58 -2.76
CA PRO A 41 -15.15 -41.66 -3.53
C PRO A 41 -15.59 -40.31 -4.10
N LYS A 42 -16.15 -40.33 -5.32
CA LYS A 42 -16.44 -39.19 -6.23
C LYS A 42 -17.33 -38.06 -5.69
N HIS A 43 -17.87 -38.20 -4.49
CA HIS A 43 -18.74 -37.22 -3.83
C HIS A 43 -18.14 -36.63 -2.55
N THR A 44 -16.82 -36.77 -2.38
CA THR A 44 -16.13 -36.23 -1.22
C THR A 44 -15.89 -34.73 -1.44
N ARG A 45 -16.58 -33.90 -0.65
CA ARG A 45 -16.34 -32.45 -0.65
C ARG A 45 -14.91 -32.15 -0.26
N VAL A 46 -14.35 -31.05 -0.76
CA VAL A 46 -12.98 -30.63 -0.42
C VAL A 46 -12.81 -30.54 1.10
N CYS A 47 -13.77 -29.89 1.75
CA CYS A 47 -13.82 -29.69 3.20
C CYS A 47 -14.05 -30.98 4.03
N ALA A 48 -14.39 -32.10 3.41
CA ALA A 48 -14.51 -33.40 4.09
C ALA A 48 -13.14 -34.08 4.27
N THR A 49 -12.10 -33.62 3.56
CA THR A 49 -10.72 -34.07 3.77
C THR A 49 -10.04 -33.24 4.86
N THR A 50 -9.18 -33.87 5.65
CA THR A 50 -8.37 -33.18 6.67
C THR A 50 -7.52 -32.07 6.05
N LYS A 51 -6.93 -32.34 4.88
CA LYS A 51 -6.13 -31.36 4.14
C LYS A 51 -6.96 -30.23 3.53
N GLY A 52 -8.19 -30.50 3.12
CA GLY A 52 -9.09 -29.47 2.60
C GLY A 52 -9.59 -28.53 3.68
N ALA A 53 -9.83 -29.03 4.90
CA ALA A 53 -10.11 -28.18 6.06
C ALA A 53 -8.90 -27.30 6.43
N GLU A 54 -7.68 -27.86 6.36
CA GLU A 54 -6.43 -27.10 6.54
C GLU A 54 -6.26 -26.03 5.44
N LEU A 55 -6.51 -26.38 4.18
CA LEU A 55 -6.45 -25.47 3.03
C LEU A 55 -7.37 -24.25 3.24
N LEU A 56 -8.62 -24.47 3.66
CA LEU A 56 -9.57 -23.39 3.95
C LEU A 56 -9.12 -22.50 5.13
N THR A 57 -8.53 -23.11 6.16
CA THR A 57 -7.98 -22.38 7.30
C THR A 57 -6.81 -21.49 6.89
N VAL A 58 -5.90 -22.03 6.06
CA VAL A 58 -4.76 -21.27 5.51
C VAL A 58 -5.24 -20.17 4.57
N CYS A 59 -6.24 -20.43 3.72
CA CYS A 59 -6.86 -19.40 2.87
C CYS A 59 -7.38 -18.24 3.71
N ALA A 60 -8.17 -18.51 4.76
CA ALA A 60 -8.74 -17.47 5.62
C ALA A 60 -7.65 -16.67 6.36
N GLY A 61 -6.59 -17.33 6.82
CA GLY A 61 -5.43 -16.66 7.42
C GLY A 61 -4.74 -15.70 6.45
N ILE A 62 -4.46 -16.16 5.23
CA ILE A 62 -3.86 -15.32 4.16
C ILE A 62 -4.76 -14.13 3.82
N GLU A 63 -6.08 -14.33 3.76
CA GLU A 63 -7.08 -13.28 3.51
C GLU A 63 -7.02 -12.17 4.59
N SER A 64 -6.88 -12.57 5.85
CA SER A 64 -6.68 -11.65 6.98
C SER A 64 -5.36 -10.89 6.86
N ASP A 65 -4.25 -11.60 6.62
CA ASP A 65 -2.92 -11.00 6.49
C ASP A 65 -2.86 -9.97 5.35
N ILE A 66 -3.44 -10.30 4.19
CA ILE A 66 -3.55 -9.37 3.04
C ILE A 66 -4.34 -8.11 3.42
N THR A 67 -5.42 -8.28 4.20
CA THR A 67 -6.24 -7.16 4.66
C THR A 67 -5.47 -6.24 5.61
N GLU A 68 -4.64 -6.81 6.49
CA GLU A 68 -3.75 -6.04 7.36
C GLU A 68 -2.69 -5.27 6.56
N LEU A 69 -2.03 -5.91 5.59
CA LEU A 69 -1.08 -5.25 4.70
C LEU A 69 -1.73 -4.09 3.93
N GLN A 70 -2.96 -4.27 3.45
CA GLN A 70 -3.72 -3.20 2.78
C GLN A 70 -3.99 -2.02 3.72
N LYS A 71 -4.40 -2.27 4.97
CA LYS A 71 -4.62 -1.21 5.97
C LYS A 71 -3.35 -0.40 6.25
N VAL A 72 -2.19 -1.05 6.24
CA VAL A 72 -0.89 -0.37 6.39
C VAL A 72 -0.66 0.57 5.21
N ILE A 73 -0.85 0.10 3.97
CA ILE A 73 -0.76 0.93 2.77
C ILE A 73 -1.71 2.13 2.84
N ASP A 74 -2.97 1.91 3.22
CA ASP A 74 -3.97 2.97 3.30
C ASP A 74 -3.64 4.01 4.38
N THR A 75 -3.09 3.55 5.52
CA THR A 75 -2.61 4.41 6.61
C THR A 75 -1.44 5.28 6.17
N ILE A 76 -0.51 4.70 5.40
CA ILE A 76 0.62 5.42 4.81
C ILE A 76 0.11 6.48 3.82
N ARG A 77 -0.81 6.10 2.93
CA ARG A 77 -1.42 7.01 1.93
C ARG A 77 -2.15 8.17 2.58
N LYS A 78 -2.87 7.92 3.68
CA LYS A 78 -3.59 8.95 4.45
C LYS A 78 -2.65 9.91 5.19
N ASN A 79 -1.44 9.49 5.52
CA ASN A 79 -0.47 10.28 6.30
C ASN A 79 0.89 10.37 5.59
N GLU A 80 0.87 10.70 4.30
CA GLU A 80 2.07 10.74 3.44
C GLU A 80 3.22 11.57 4.06
N LYS A 81 2.88 12.75 4.59
CA LYS A 81 3.85 13.67 5.22
C LYS A 81 4.54 13.08 6.46
N LYS A 82 3.89 12.15 7.17
CA LYS A 82 4.41 11.54 8.41
C LYS A 82 5.38 10.40 8.10
N TYR A 83 5.05 9.58 7.10
CA TYR A 83 5.78 8.35 6.82
C TYR A 83 6.89 8.53 5.76
N ARG A 84 6.83 9.57 4.92
CA ARG A 84 7.88 9.89 3.92
C ARG A 84 8.27 8.69 3.04
N ILE A 85 7.30 7.82 2.74
CA ILE A 85 7.48 6.65 1.86
C ILE A 85 7.18 7.08 0.42
N SER A 86 8.05 6.72 -0.51
CA SER A 86 7.87 7.08 -1.93
C SER A 86 6.59 6.44 -2.50
N ALA A 87 5.85 7.22 -3.30
CA ALA A 87 4.66 6.74 -4.01
C ALA A 87 4.93 5.50 -4.88
N LYS A 88 6.16 5.33 -5.37
CA LYS A 88 6.59 4.16 -6.13
C LYS A 88 6.62 2.88 -5.27
N VAL A 89 7.06 2.99 -4.01
CA VAL A 89 7.03 1.86 -3.05
C VAL A 89 5.59 1.44 -2.81
N ILE A 90 4.72 2.42 -2.59
CA ILE A 90 3.29 2.19 -2.34
C ILE A 90 2.64 1.51 -3.54
N ALA A 91 2.95 1.95 -4.77
CA ALA A 91 2.47 1.33 -5.99
C ALA A 91 2.96 -0.13 -6.14
N SER A 92 4.24 -0.38 -5.89
CA SER A 92 4.80 -1.75 -5.91
C SER A 92 4.11 -2.66 -4.90
N ARG A 93 3.91 -2.17 -3.67
CA ARG A 93 3.21 -2.91 -2.60
C ARG A 93 1.76 -3.22 -2.97
N GLN A 94 1.07 -2.28 -3.62
CA GLN A 94 -0.29 -2.48 -4.12
C GLN A 94 -0.34 -3.60 -5.18
N THR A 95 0.57 -3.58 -6.16
CA THR A 95 0.67 -4.63 -7.18
C THR A 95 0.89 -6.01 -6.55
N THR A 96 1.78 -6.12 -5.56
CA THR A 96 2.03 -7.39 -4.86
C THR A 96 0.79 -7.89 -4.09
N ILE A 97 0.04 -6.99 -3.45
CA ILE A 97 -1.23 -7.36 -2.80
C ILE A 97 -2.25 -7.85 -3.82
N ASP A 98 -2.36 -7.21 -4.98
CA ASP A 98 -3.32 -7.60 -6.03
C ASP A 98 -2.96 -8.97 -6.62
N GLU A 99 -1.67 -9.27 -6.77
CA GLU A 99 -1.19 -10.61 -7.12
C GLU A 99 -1.59 -11.67 -6.08
N PHE A 100 -1.45 -11.36 -4.79
CA PHE A 100 -1.84 -12.27 -3.71
C PHE A 100 -3.34 -12.56 -3.72
N ARG A 101 -4.16 -11.52 -3.91
CA ARG A 101 -5.62 -11.66 -4.05
C ARG A 101 -6.00 -12.51 -5.25
N SER A 102 -5.36 -12.29 -6.40
CA SER A 102 -5.61 -13.07 -7.61
C SER A 102 -5.31 -14.56 -7.41
N LYS A 103 -4.18 -14.89 -6.78
CA LYS A 103 -3.82 -16.28 -6.46
C LYS A 103 -4.80 -16.93 -5.49
N LEU A 104 -5.19 -16.22 -4.44
CA LEU A 104 -6.15 -16.73 -3.46
C LEU A 104 -7.53 -16.96 -4.08
N LYS A 105 -7.99 -16.03 -4.91
CA LYS A 105 -9.24 -16.17 -5.65
C LYS A 105 -9.21 -17.38 -6.58
N SER A 106 -8.13 -17.60 -7.31
CA SER A 106 -7.99 -18.78 -8.18
C SER A 106 -8.07 -20.10 -7.40
N VAL A 107 -7.48 -20.18 -6.21
CA VAL A 107 -7.59 -21.37 -5.34
C VAL A 107 -9.03 -21.56 -4.85
N ARG A 108 -9.71 -20.47 -4.49
CA ARG A 108 -11.09 -20.49 -4.01
C ARG A 108 -12.08 -20.91 -5.09
N ASP A 109 -12.01 -20.28 -6.26
CA ASP A 109 -12.89 -20.59 -7.41
C ASP A 109 -12.79 -22.08 -7.80
N ARG A 110 -11.61 -22.69 -7.67
CA ARG A 110 -11.39 -24.13 -7.91
C ARG A 110 -12.05 -25.01 -6.87
N ASN A 111 -11.97 -24.65 -5.60
CA ASN A 111 -12.61 -25.42 -4.53
C ASN A 111 -14.14 -25.32 -4.63
N GLU A 112 -14.67 -24.13 -4.96
CA GLU A 112 -16.10 -23.91 -5.16
C GLU A 112 -16.61 -24.68 -6.38
N ALA A 113 -15.85 -24.74 -7.47
CA ALA A 113 -16.20 -25.57 -8.63
C ALA A 113 -16.32 -27.05 -8.27
N ASN A 114 -15.36 -27.59 -7.51
CA ASN A 114 -15.40 -28.99 -7.06
C ASN A 114 -16.59 -29.27 -6.13
N ASP A 115 -16.85 -28.39 -5.16
CA ASP A 115 -17.97 -28.57 -4.23
C ASP A 115 -19.33 -28.43 -4.94
N ASN A 116 -19.44 -27.59 -5.97
CA ASN A 116 -20.62 -27.47 -6.82
C ASN A 116 -20.85 -28.70 -7.71
N GLU A 117 -19.79 -29.32 -8.24
CA GLU A 117 -19.90 -30.59 -8.97
C GLU A 117 -20.38 -31.73 -8.06
N VAL A 118 -19.86 -31.81 -6.84
CA VAL A 118 -20.32 -32.78 -5.84
C VAL A 118 -21.80 -32.56 -5.48
N ALA A 119 -22.23 -31.31 -5.33
CA ALA A 119 -23.62 -30.96 -5.06
C ALA A 119 -24.56 -31.30 -6.23
N ASN A 120 -24.14 -31.02 -7.47
CA ASN A 120 -24.92 -31.34 -8.67
C ASN A 120 -24.98 -32.85 -8.95
N ALA A 121 -23.89 -33.59 -8.70
CA ALA A 121 -23.85 -35.04 -8.87
C ALA A 121 -24.76 -35.79 -7.87
N ALA A 122 -25.09 -35.19 -6.73
CA ALA A 122 -26.09 -35.73 -5.80
C ALA A 122 -27.55 -35.60 -6.31
N SER A 123 -27.77 -34.83 -7.39
CA SER A 123 -29.10 -34.51 -7.94
C SER A 123 -29.39 -35.08 -9.34
N SER A 124 -28.42 -35.77 -9.97
CA SER A 124 -28.53 -36.29 -11.36
C SER A 124 -27.84 -37.67 -11.51
N PRO A 125 -28.29 -38.54 -12.44
CA PRO A 125 -27.67 -39.87 -12.65
C PRO A 125 -26.22 -39.75 -13.17
N PRO A 126 -25.35 -40.75 -12.90
CA PRO A 126 -23.92 -40.64 -13.13
C PRO A 126 -23.61 -40.54 -14.63
N SER A 127 -23.11 -39.38 -15.06
CA SER A 127 -22.69 -39.12 -16.43
C SER A 127 -21.18 -39.32 -16.57
N ASN A 128 -20.76 -40.10 -17.59
CA ASN A 128 -19.36 -40.39 -17.92
C ASN A 128 -18.51 -39.14 -18.24
N LEU A 129 -19.14 -37.99 -18.44
CA LEU A 129 -18.50 -36.72 -18.79
C LEU A 129 -17.69 -36.13 -17.62
N GLY A 130 -18.16 -36.32 -16.38
CA GLY A 130 -17.42 -35.88 -15.19
C GLY A 130 -16.08 -36.59 -15.02
N ASN A 131 -15.98 -37.84 -15.47
CA ASN A 131 -14.74 -38.63 -15.41
C ASN A 131 -13.66 -38.06 -16.34
N SER A 132 -14.04 -37.60 -17.54
CA SER A 132 -13.11 -36.97 -18.50
C SER A 132 -12.65 -35.59 -18.02
N LEU A 133 -13.54 -34.83 -17.37
CA LEU A 133 -13.24 -33.50 -16.87
C LEU A 133 -12.29 -33.55 -15.68
N VAL A 134 -12.51 -34.45 -14.72
CA VAL A 134 -11.60 -34.65 -13.57
C VAL A 134 -10.21 -35.11 -14.03
N GLU A 135 -10.14 -36.06 -14.98
CA GLU A 135 -8.88 -36.53 -15.55
C GLU A 135 -8.14 -35.39 -16.29
N HIS A 136 -8.86 -34.64 -17.13
CA HIS A 136 -8.32 -33.46 -17.83
C HIS A 136 -7.83 -32.39 -16.84
N GLN A 137 -8.52 -32.22 -15.71
CA GLN A 137 -8.19 -31.25 -14.69
C GLN A 137 -6.97 -31.66 -13.86
N LEU A 138 -6.79 -32.97 -13.62
CA LEU A 138 -5.59 -33.53 -13.00
C LEU A 138 -4.38 -33.37 -13.91
N GLN A 139 -4.54 -33.64 -15.22
CA GLN A 139 -3.51 -33.40 -16.23
C GLN A 139 -3.12 -31.91 -16.31
N THR A 140 -4.12 -31.03 -16.35
CA THR A 140 -3.90 -29.57 -16.34
C THR A 140 -3.18 -29.13 -15.07
N GLN A 141 -3.44 -29.79 -13.94
CA GLN A 141 -2.77 -29.47 -12.68
C GLN A 141 -1.32 -29.94 -12.66
N LYS A 142 -0.99 -31.10 -13.24
CA LYS A 142 0.41 -31.54 -13.39
C LYS A 142 1.22 -30.58 -14.26
N ASP A 143 0.65 -30.17 -15.39
CA ASP A 143 1.28 -29.15 -16.26
C ASP A 143 1.43 -27.81 -15.52
N LEU A 144 0.43 -27.44 -14.70
CA LEU A 144 0.48 -26.22 -13.89
C LEU A 144 1.45 -26.32 -12.72
N LEU A 145 1.70 -27.52 -12.16
CA LEU A 145 2.67 -27.79 -11.11
C LEU A 145 4.11 -27.76 -11.66
N GLU A 146 4.31 -28.34 -12.85
CA GLU A 146 5.55 -28.25 -13.61
C GLU A 146 5.83 -26.79 -14.04
N GLN A 147 4.81 -26.07 -14.51
CA GLN A 147 4.89 -24.61 -14.70
C GLN A 147 5.10 -23.85 -13.39
N GLN A 148 4.62 -24.34 -12.25
CA GLN A 148 4.82 -23.69 -10.96
C GLN A 148 6.24 -23.86 -10.41
N ASP A 149 6.98 -24.89 -10.81
CA ASP A 149 8.42 -24.99 -10.56
C ASP A 149 9.19 -23.94 -11.39
N VAL A 150 8.76 -23.74 -12.64
CA VAL A 150 9.21 -22.60 -13.47
C VAL A 150 8.77 -21.26 -12.87
N GLN A 151 7.58 -21.16 -12.25
CA GLN A 151 7.13 -19.95 -11.55
C GLN A 151 7.74 -19.77 -10.17
N LEU A 152 8.26 -20.80 -9.51
CA LEU A 152 9.13 -20.66 -8.34
C LEU A 152 10.47 -20.04 -8.76
N SER A 153 10.94 -20.35 -9.96
CA SER A 153 12.03 -19.62 -10.63
C SER A 153 11.62 -18.17 -10.92
N VAL A 154 10.44 -17.91 -11.52
CA VAL A 154 9.95 -16.56 -11.82
C VAL A 154 9.62 -15.76 -10.56
N LEU A 155 9.22 -16.39 -9.46
CA LEU A 155 9.05 -15.77 -8.14
C LEU A 155 10.41 -15.53 -7.46
N THR A 156 11.42 -16.34 -7.75
CA THR A 156 12.81 -16.06 -7.36
C THR A 156 13.35 -14.88 -8.17
N THR A 157 13.09 -14.83 -9.48
CA THR A 157 13.37 -13.67 -10.34
C THR A 157 12.57 -12.45 -9.90
N SER A 158 11.31 -12.60 -9.49
CA SER A 158 10.49 -11.50 -8.97
C SER A 158 10.98 -11.06 -7.62
N ALA A 159 11.47 -11.96 -6.76
CA ALA A 159 12.16 -11.62 -5.51
C ALA A 159 13.51 -10.92 -5.78
N GLN A 160 14.21 -11.29 -6.86
CA GLN A 160 15.46 -10.67 -7.30
C GLN A 160 15.22 -9.29 -7.93
N SER A 161 14.14 -9.14 -8.71
CA SER A 161 13.66 -7.87 -9.24
C SER A 161 13.09 -6.98 -8.14
N LEU A 162 12.41 -7.53 -7.14
CA LEU A 162 11.98 -6.82 -5.93
C LEU A 162 13.19 -6.40 -5.11
N GLN A 163 14.19 -7.26 -4.96
CA GLN A 163 15.45 -6.90 -4.31
C GLN A 163 16.16 -5.77 -5.06
N ASN A 164 16.24 -5.86 -6.39
CA ASN A 164 16.85 -4.83 -7.22
C ASN A 164 16.04 -3.53 -7.22
N ASN A 165 14.70 -3.61 -7.27
CA ASN A 165 13.80 -2.47 -7.18
C ASN A 165 13.81 -1.86 -5.79
N ALA A 166 13.91 -2.65 -4.72
CA ALA A 166 14.03 -2.19 -3.35
C ALA A 166 15.38 -1.49 -3.12
N LEU A 167 16.48 -2.02 -3.69
CA LEU A 167 17.77 -1.34 -3.69
C LEU A 167 17.71 -0.02 -4.48
N ALA A 168 17.13 -0.02 -5.68
CA ALA A 168 16.98 1.17 -6.51
C ALA A 168 16.06 2.22 -5.87
N ILE A 169 14.98 1.79 -5.22
CA ILE A 169 14.08 2.64 -4.44
C ILE A 169 14.82 3.17 -3.21
N ASN A 170 15.59 2.35 -2.51
CA ASN A 170 16.34 2.78 -1.33
C ASN A 170 17.38 3.86 -1.69
N THR A 171 18.12 3.66 -2.78
CA THR A 171 19.06 4.68 -3.27
C THR A 171 18.33 5.94 -3.67
N GLU A 172 17.21 5.85 -4.39
CA GLU A 172 16.44 7.01 -4.84
C GLU A 172 15.73 7.74 -3.68
N VAL A 173 15.24 7.02 -2.67
CA VAL A 173 14.68 7.59 -1.43
C VAL A 173 15.77 8.29 -0.63
N THR A 174 16.99 7.73 -0.59
CA THR A 174 18.15 8.38 0.07
C THR A 174 18.50 9.67 -0.67
N THR A 175 18.57 9.64 -2.00
CA THR A 175 18.75 10.83 -2.85
C THR A 175 17.64 11.85 -2.65
N GLN A 176 16.38 11.41 -2.56
CA GLN A 176 15.23 12.30 -2.30
C GLN A 176 15.23 12.85 -0.87
N ASN A 177 15.80 12.16 0.11
CA ASN A 177 15.97 12.65 1.47
C ASN A 177 17.03 13.76 1.54
N GLU A 178 18.10 13.61 0.76
CA GLU A 178 19.12 14.64 0.57
C GLU A 178 18.55 15.88 -0.15
N LEU A 179 17.71 15.67 -1.17
CA LEU A 179 16.97 16.75 -1.84
C LEU A 179 15.92 17.42 -0.93
N LEU A 180 15.20 16.67 -0.08
CA LEU A 180 14.25 17.27 0.86
C LEU A 180 14.97 18.11 1.93
N ARG A 181 16.19 17.72 2.31
CA ARG A 181 17.02 18.51 3.23
C ARG A 181 17.50 19.81 2.59
N SER A 182 17.83 19.82 1.30
CA SER A 182 18.16 21.06 0.59
C SER A 182 16.94 21.97 0.36
N VAL A 183 15.75 21.39 0.19
CA VAL A 183 14.49 22.15 0.13
C VAL A 183 14.17 22.80 1.48
N ASP A 184 14.41 22.11 2.60
CA ASP A 184 14.24 22.66 3.96
C ASP A 184 15.25 23.78 4.25
N GLU A 185 16.48 23.62 3.78
CA GLU A 185 17.53 24.64 3.85
C GLU A 185 17.16 25.88 2.99
N GLY A 186 16.57 25.68 1.81
CA GLY A 186 16.00 26.75 0.99
C GLY A 186 14.77 27.43 1.61
N PHE A 187 13.95 26.68 2.36
CA PHE A 187 12.82 27.22 3.12
C PHE A 187 13.30 28.10 4.28
N ALA A 188 14.37 27.69 4.98
CA ALA A 188 15.00 28.51 6.01
C ALA A 188 15.55 29.84 5.45
N ASP A 189 16.24 29.83 4.30
CA ASP A 189 16.70 31.05 3.65
C ASP A 189 15.52 31.94 3.21
N THR A 190 14.47 31.33 2.66
CA THR A 190 13.24 32.06 2.29
C THR A 190 12.52 32.64 3.51
N GLN A 191 12.50 31.95 4.64
CA GLN A 191 11.89 32.42 5.88
C GLN A 191 12.70 33.56 6.51
N LEU A 192 14.03 33.51 6.42
CA LEU A 192 14.89 34.64 6.79
C LEU A 192 14.64 35.86 5.91
N ARG A 193 14.50 35.67 4.58
CA ARG A 193 14.13 36.74 3.64
C ARG A 193 12.73 37.29 3.90
N LEU A 194 11.76 36.43 4.20
CA LEU A 194 10.40 36.84 4.58
C LEU A 194 10.39 37.62 5.90
N ASN A 195 11.18 37.21 6.89
CA ASN A 195 11.32 37.97 8.14
C ASN A 195 11.99 39.33 7.91
N ALA A 196 13.01 39.38 7.05
CA ALA A 196 13.65 40.64 6.67
C ALA A 196 12.67 41.56 5.92
N PHE A 197 11.85 41.00 5.02
CA PHE A 197 10.80 41.73 4.32
C PHE A 197 9.71 42.22 5.28
N SER A 198 9.23 41.37 6.17
CA SER A 198 8.26 41.71 7.22
C SER A 198 8.78 42.82 8.13
N LYS A 199 10.06 42.78 8.49
CA LYS A 199 10.69 43.82 9.32
C LYS A 199 10.80 45.16 8.57
N ARG A 200 11.12 45.13 7.27
CA ARG A 200 11.12 46.34 6.42
C ARG A 200 9.72 46.89 6.24
N MET A 201 8.71 46.03 6.06
CA MET A 201 7.31 46.42 5.98
C MET A 201 6.81 47.01 7.30
N ALA A 202 7.21 46.46 8.45
CA ALA A 202 6.93 47.01 9.76
C ALA A 202 7.58 48.40 9.96
N VAL A 203 8.83 48.59 9.54
CA VAL A 203 9.50 49.91 9.60
C VAL A 203 8.79 50.93 8.70
N PHE A 204 8.35 50.53 7.50
CA PHE A 204 7.56 51.42 6.64
C PHE A 204 6.19 51.76 7.24
N LEU A 205 5.61 50.87 8.05
CA LEU A 205 4.36 51.13 8.79
C LEU A 205 4.57 51.99 10.04
N ASP A 206 5.74 51.91 10.69
CA ASP A 206 6.05 52.59 11.95
C ASP A 206 6.60 54.01 11.75
N THR A 207 6.86 54.42 10.50
CA THR A 207 7.32 55.79 10.17
C THR A 207 6.16 56.78 9.97
N ASN A 208 5.04 56.61 10.68
CA ASN A 208 4.04 57.66 10.81
C ASN A 208 4.32 58.43 12.09
N ASN A 209 5.09 59.51 12.00
CA ASN A 209 5.40 60.40 13.14
C ASN A 209 4.09 60.86 13.81
N PRO A 210 3.68 60.24 14.94
CA PRO A 210 2.35 60.47 15.51
C PRO A 210 2.22 61.89 16.07
N SER A 211 3.36 62.54 16.38
CA SER A 211 3.44 63.93 16.81
C SER A 211 3.05 64.92 15.70
N LEU A 212 3.51 64.69 14.46
CA LEU A 212 3.25 65.59 13.32
C LEU A 212 1.83 65.40 12.81
N LEU A 213 1.35 64.14 12.72
CA LEU A 213 -0.02 63.84 12.34
C LEU A 213 -1.03 64.34 13.40
N ARG A 214 -0.72 64.19 14.70
CA ARG A 214 -1.53 64.78 15.78
C ARG A 214 -1.55 66.30 15.71
N LEU A 215 -0.44 66.95 15.35
CA LEU A 215 -0.36 68.40 15.18
C LEU A 215 -1.19 68.88 13.98
N VAL A 216 -1.12 68.20 12.84
CA VAL A 216 -1.91 68.55 11.64
C VAL A 216 -3.40 68.35 11.89
N ILE A 217 -3.81 67.26 12.55
CA ILE A 217 -5.23 67.03 12.91
C ILE A 217 -5.72 68.10 13.88
N MET A 218 -4.92 68.48 14.89
CA MET A 218 -5.27 69.52 15.85
C MET A 218 -5.43 70.88 15.15
N LEU A 219 -4.51 71.26 14.27
CA LEU A 219 -4.59 72.50 13.49
C LEU A 219 -5.83 72.53 12.57
N PHE A 220 -6.13 71.41 11.90
CA PHE A 220 -7.31 71.28 11.04
C PHE A 220 -8.61 71.40 11.84
N SER A 221 -8.67 70.78 13.03
CA SER A 221 -9.85 70.88 13.90
C SER A 221 -10.14 72.32 14.35
N ILE A 222 -9.10 73.09 14.67
CA ILE A 222 -9.23 74.52 15.03
C ILE A 222 -9.70 75.33 13.82
N ALA A 223 -9.16 75.08 12.63
CA ALA A 223 -9.58 75.77 11.41
C ALA A 223 -11.06 75.51 11.07
N VAL A 224 -11.55 74.29 11.25
CA VAL A 224 -12.96 73.93 11.06
C VAL A 224 -13.85 74.64 12.08
N ILE A 225 -13.44 74.71 13.35
CA ILE A 225 -14.18 75.44 14.40
C ILE A 225 -14.27 76.94 14.04
N LEU A 226 -13.15 77.54 13.61
CA LEU A 226 -13.11 78.95 13.19
C LEU A 226 -14.06 79.21 12.00
N LEU A 227 -14.09 78.31 11.03
CA LEU A 227 -14.99 78.39 9.88
C LEU A 227 -16.45 78.24 10.29
N MET A 228 -16.75 77.37 11.26
CA MET A 228 -18.10 77.19 11.79
C MET A 228 -18.60 78.44 12.52
N VAL A 229 -17.73 79.08 13.32
CA VAL A 229 -18.05 80.35 14.00
C VAL A 229 -18.33 81.46 12.98
N ILE A 230 -17.55 81.57 11.90
CA ILE A 230 -17.77 82.54 10.82
C ILE A 230 -19.08 82.30 10.05
N ILE A 231 -19.53 81.05 9.95
CA ILE A 231 -20.80 80.74 9.27
C ILE A 231 -22.02 81.05 10.16
N VAL A 232 -21.87 80.93 11.48
CA VAL A 232 -22.97 81.12 12.44
C VAL A 232 -23.17 82.59 12.82
N PHE A 233 -22.11 83.41 12.79
CA PHE A 233 -22.15 84.86 13.02
C PHE A 233 -22.25 85.65 11.72
#